data_AF-A0A8T4V2X9-F1
#
_entry.id   AF-A0A8T4V2X9-F1
#
_cell.length_a   1.000
_cell.length_b   1.000
_cell.length_c   1.000
_cell.angle_alpha   90.00
_cell.angle_beta   90.00
_cell.angle_gamma   90.00
#
_symmetry.space_group_name_H-M   'P 1'
#
loop_
_entity.id
_entity.type
_entity.pdbx_description
1 polymer ?
#
loop_
_entity_poly.entity_id
_entity_poly.type
_entity_poly.pdbx_seq_one_letter_code
_entity_poly.pdbx_strand_id
1 'polypeptide(L)'
;MKYDLEIDNVVEQIKKNKAKLVCLQLPDGLKPEASALVKELQKKVDCEFVVWAGSCWGACDTPVGLKELNFDLVVQFGHSAWPFY
;
A
#
# COMPACT_ATOMS: atom_id res chain seq x y z
N MET A 1 -11.75 11.54 1.34
CA MET A 1 -10.35 11.58 1.83
C MET A 1 -9.82 12.97 1.57
N LYS A 2 -8.96 13.51 2.46
CA LYS A 2 -8.44 14.88 2.34
C LYS A 2 -7.36 15.02 1.25
N TYR A 3 -6.67 13.91 0.94
CA TYR A 3 -5.59 13.84 -0.02
C TYR A 3 -6.01 12.98 -1.22
N ASP A 4 -5.40 13.22 -2.36
CA ASP A 4 -5.45 12.29 -3.49
C ASP A 4 -4.49 11.13 -3.22
N LEU A 5 -5.03 9.92 -3.16
CA LEU A 5 -4.27 8.68 -2.93
C LEU A 5 -4.05 7.88 -4.22
N GLU A 6 -4.36 8.45 -5.37
CA GLU A 6 -4.13 7.86 -6.70
C GLU A 6 -4.67 6.42 -6.81
N ILE A 7 -5.89 6.19 -6.32
CA ILE A 7 -6.50 4.84 -6.23
C ILE A 7 -6.48 4.11 -7.58
N ASP A 8 -6.71 4.83 -8.68
CA ASP A 8 -6.71 4.23 -10.01
C ASP A 8 -5.32 3.75 -10.45
N ASN A 9 -4.26 4.49 -10.10
CA ASN A 9 -2.88 4.06 -10.33
C ASN A 9 -2.55 2.82 -9.47
N VAL A 10 -2.96 2.80 -8.20
CA VAL A 10 -2.78 1.62 -7.33
C VAL A 10 -3.44 0.38 -7.96
N VAL A 11 -4.68 0.53 -8.45
CA VAL A 11 -5.42 -0.54 -9.15
C VAL A 11 -4.69 -1.00 -10.42
N GLU A 12 -4.16 -0.07 -11.20
CA GLU A 12 -3.37 -0.39 -12.39
C GLU A 12 -2.13 -1.22 -12.04
N GLN A 13 -1.36 -0.81 -11.02
CA GLN A 13 -0.18 -1.55 -10.59
C GLN A 13 -0.51 -2.94 -10.06
N ILE A 14 -1.59 -3.09 -9.29
CA ILE A 14 -2.05 -4.41 -8.81
C ILE A 14 -2.37 -5.33 -9.99
N LYS A 15 -3.13 -4.84 -10.98
CA LYS A 15 -3.50 -5.63 -12.17
C LYS A 15 -2.28 -5.98 -13.03
N LYS A 16 -1.39 -5.02 -13.25
CA LYS A 16 -0.15 -5.19 -14.03
C LYS A 16 0.75 -6.27 -13.44
N ASN A 17 0.90 -6.26 -12.11
CA ASN A 17 1.72 -7.23 -11.39
C ASN A 17 0.97 -8.54 -11.08
N LYS A 18 -0.34 -8.62 -11.38
CA LYS A 18 -1.23 -9.74 -11.01
C LYS A 18 -1.14 -10.06 -9.51
N ALA A 19 -0.97 -9.02 -8.69
CA ALA A 19 -0.77 -9.14 -7.25
C ALA A 19 -2.03 -9.69 -6.57
N LYS A 20 -1.86 -10.69 -5.70
CA LYS A 20 -2.94 -11.33 -4.94
C LYS A 20 -2.88 -10.96 -3.46
N LEU A 21 -1.69 -10.73 -2.91
CA LEU A 21 -1.48 -10.26 -1.54
C LEU A 21 -0.71 -8.94 -1.54
N VAL A 22 -1.38 -7.85 -1.15
CA VAL A 22 -0.86 -6.49 -1.24
C VAL A 22 -0.70 -5.88 0.16
N CYS A 23 0.49 -5.37 0.47
CA CYS A 23 0.76 -4.62 1.69
C CYS A 23 0.52 -3.12 1.43
N LEU A 24 -0.32 -2.49 2.25
CA LEU A 24 -0.51 -1.04 2.25
C LEU A 24 0.21 -0.43 3.45
N GLN A 25 1.20 0.42 3.20
CA GLN A 25 1.92 1.13 4.24
C GLN A 25 1.53 2.61 4.23
N LEU A 26 1.01 3.11 5.36
CA LEU A 26 0.56 4.49 5.51
C LEU A 26 1.33 5.19 6.64
N PRO A 27 1.66 6.48 6.50
CA PRO A 27 2.12 7.29 7.62
C PRO A 27 1.00 7.48 8.64
N ASP A 28 1.35 7.82 9.89
CA ASP A 28 0.40 7.89 11.01
C ASP A 28 -0.79 8.83 10.74
N GLY A 29 -0.56 9.93 10.01
CA GLY A 29 -1.63 10.87 9.63
C GLY A 29 -2.68 10.29 8.67
N LEU A 30 -2.36 9.20 7.95
CA LEU A 30 -3.26 8.54 7.00
C LEU A 30 -3.79 7.19 7.50
N LYS A 31 -3.19 6.59 8.54
CA LYS A 31 -3.67 5.32 9.12
C LYS A 31 -5.16 5.32 9.48
N PRO A 32 -5.76 6.40 10.03
CA PRO A 32 -7.21 6.43 10.28
C PRO A 32 -8.07 6.24 9.02
N GLU A 33 -7.57 6.58 7.84
CA GLU A 33 -8.27 6.44 6.55
C GLU A 33 -8.06 5.06 5.91
N ALA A 34 -7.18 4.20 6.47
CA ALA A 34 -6.78 2.93 5.86
C ALA A 34 -7.97 1.99 5.57
N SER A 35 -8.91 1.87 6.51
CA SER A 35 -10.11 1.04 6.33
C SER A 35 -11.00 1.53 5.19
N ALA A 36 -11.09 2.85 4.98
CA ALA A 36 -11.84 3.42 3.87
C ALA A 36 -11.11 3.19 2.54
N LEU A 37 -9.79 3.38 2.52
CA LEU A 37 -8.94 3.09 1.36
C LEU A 37 -9.07 1.63 0.90
N VAL A 38 -8.94 0.68 1.81
CA VAL A 38 -9.08 -0.76 1.50
C VAL A 38 -10.45 -1.05 0.89
N LYS A 39 -11.53 -0.51 1.46
CA LYS A 39 -12.88 -0.69 0.91
C LYS A 39 -13.03 -0.13 -0.51
N GLU A 40 -12.41 1.01 -0.81
CA GLU A 40 -12.44 1.57 -2.17
C GLU A 40 -11.63 0.73 -3.17
N LEU A 41 -10.46 0.23 -2.76
CA LEU A 41 -9.63 -0.64 -3.59
C LEU A 41 -10.34 -1.98 -3.88
N GLN A 42 -10.94 -2.60 -2.88
CA GLN A 42 -11.68 -3.87 -3.00
C GLN A 42 -12.87 -3.80 -3.97
N LYS A 43 -13.43 -2.61 -4.23
CA LYS A 43 -14.48 -2.46 -5.26
C LYS A 43 -13.93 -2.60 -6.68
N LYS A 44 -12.63 -2.44 -6.88
CA LYS A 44 -11.97 -2.30 -8.20
C LYS A 44 -11.04 -3.47 -8.55
N VAL A 45 -10.57 -4.20 -7.55
CA VAL A 45 -9.68 -5.36 -7.70
C VAL A 45 -10.05 -6.47 -6.71
N ASP A 46 -9.83 -7.71 -7.14
CA ASP A 46 -10.00 -8.90 -6.32
C ASP A 46 -8.62 -9.40 -5.85
N CYS A 47 -8.16 -8.85 -4.72
CA CYS A 47 -6.94 -9.27 -4.03
C CYS A 47 -7.08 -9.03 -2.53
N GLU A 48 -6.21 -9.68 -1.76
CA GLU A 48 -6.14 -9.54 -0.32
C GLU A 48 -5.24 -8.36 0.06
N PHE A 49 -5.70 -7.53 0.99
CA PHE A 49 -4.98 -6.37 1.46
C PHE A 49 -4.61 -6.53 2.93
N VAL A 50 -3.34 -6.23 3.26
CA VAL A 50 -2.86 -6.12 4.64
C VAL A 50 -2.39 -4.70 4.88
N VAL A 51 -2.91 -4.05 5.91
CA VAL A 51 -2.43 -2.73 6.34
C VAL A 51 -1.26 -2.92 7.30
N TRP A 52 -0.11 -2.34 6.96
CA TRP A 52 1.07 -2.37 7.83
C TRP A 52 0.81 -1.56 9.11
N ALA A 53 0.82 -2.25 10.25
CA ALA A 53 0.57 -1.64 11.56
C ALA A 53 1.82 -1.03 12.21
N GLY A 54 3.01 -1.29 11.67
CA GLY A 54 4.28 -0.76 12.18
C GLY A 54 4.49 0.73 11.86
N SER A 55 5.72 1.20 12.06
CA SER A 55 6.09 2.57 11.68
C SER A 55 6.05 2.79 10.16
N CYS A 56 5.92 4.07 9.79
CA CYS A 56 6.16 4.58 8.45
C CYS A 56 6.57 6.05 8.60
N TRP A 57 7.84 6.30 8.93
CA TRP A 57 8.36 7.65 9.11
C TRP A 57 8.72 8.35 7.78
N GLY A 58 8.95 7.57 6.73
CA GLY A 58 9.42 8.07 5.43
C GLY A 58 9.59 6.96 4.40
N ALA A 59 9.99 7.35 3.19
CA ALA A 59 10.29 6.42 2.10
C ALA A 59 11.42 5.43 2.43
N CYS A 60 12.27 5.76 3.41
CA CYS A 60 13.34 4.89 3.89
C CYS A 60 12.86 3.79 4.86
N ASP A 61 11.64 3.89 5.38
CA ASP A 61 11.07 2.99 6.41
C ASP A 61 10.15 1.94 5.78
N THR A 62 10.56 1.34 4.66
CA THR A 62 9.77 0.30 3.98
C THR A 62 9.82 -1.01 4.78
N PRO A 63 8.73 -1.80 4.88
CA PRO A 63 8.73 -3.02 5.66
C PRO A 63 9.69 -4.06 5.08
N VAL A 64 10.47 -4.70 5.95
CA VAL A 64 11.37 -5.80 5.61
C VAL A 64 10.67 -7.15 5.81
N GLY A 65 11.14 -8.20 5.13
CA GLY A 65 10.58 -9.55 5.29
C GLY A 65 9.32 -9.84 4.47
N LEU A 66 8.83 -8.88 3.67
CA LEU A 66 7.57 -9.03 2.93
C LEU A 66 7.65 -10.12 1.86
N LYS A 67 8.83 -10.33 1.25
CA LYS A 67 9.02 -11.37 0.22
C LYS A 67 8.90 -12.77 0.84
N GLU A 68 9.48 -12.96 2.01
CA GLU A 68 9.44 -14.20 2.79
C GLU A 68 8.01 -14.53 3.27
N LEU A 69 7.18 -13.50 3.42
CA LEU A 69 5.75 -13.61 3.75
C LEU A 69 4.85 -13.70 2.50
N ASN A 70 5.44 -13.82 1.29
CA ASN A 70 4.73 -13.95 0.02
C ASN A 70 3.85 -12.76 -0.35
N PHE A 71 4.21 -11.55 0.05
CA PHE A 71 3.57 -10.35 -0.50
C PHE A 71 4.01 -10.12 -1.95
N ASP A 72 3.04 -9.85 -2.81
CA ASP A 72 3.27 -9.62 -4.24
C ASP A 72 3.60 -8.14 -4.53
N LEU A 73 3.08 -7.23 -3.70
CA LEU A 73 3.23 -5.79 -3.88
C LEU A 73 3.19 -5.06 -2.53
N VAL A 74 4.02 -4.05 -2.38
CA VAL A 74 3.92 -3.03 -1.33
C VAL A 74 3.55 -1.69 -1.96
N VAL A 75 2.56 -1.02 -1.40
CA VAL A 75 2.14 0.33 -1.79
C VAL A 75 2.36 1.23 -0.58
N GLN A 76 3.36 2.10 -0.68
CA GLN A 76 3.69 3.07 0.36
C GLN A 76 3.13 4.44 0.00
N PHE A 77 2.34 5.02 0.90
CA PHE A 77 1.69 6.32 0.69
C PHE A 77 2.46 7.45 1.36
N GLY A 78 2.31 8.67 0.84
CA GLY A 78 2.76 9.91 1.50
C GLY A 78 4.24 10.26 1.34
N HIS A 79 4.99 9.49 0.55
CA HIS A 79 6.41 9.72 0.31
C HIS A 79 6.77 9.53 -1.17
N SER A 80 7.78 10.25 -1.64
CA SER A 80 8.37 9.99 -2.96
C SER A 80 9.20 8.72 -2.92
N ALA A 81 9.40 8.09 -4.09
CA ALA A 81 10.19 6.87 -4.20
C ALA A 81 11.59 7.02 -3.58
N TRP A 82 12.02 6.00 -2.83
CA TRP A 82 13.37 5.91 -2.30
C TRP A 82 14.25 5.10 -3.26
N PRO A 83 15.41 5.61 -3.71
CA PRO A 83 16.18 4.99 -4.79
C PRO A 83 16.97 3.74 -4.38
N PHE A 84 16.86 3.27 -3.14
CA PHE A 84 17.70 2.21 -2.57
C PHE A 84 16.93 0.94 -2.14
N TYR A 85 15.73 0.74 -2.68
CA TYR A 85 14.89 -0.45 -2.43
C TYR A 85 15.01 -1.49 -3.55
#